data_AF-X0V2R9-F1
#
_entry.id   AF-X0V2R9-F1
#
_cell.length_a   1.000
_cell.length_b   1.000
_cell.length_c   1.000
_cell.angle_alpha   90.00
_cell.angle_beta   90.00
_cell.angle_gamma   90.00
#
_symmetry.space_group_name_H-M   'P 1'
#
loop_
_entity.id
_entity.type
_entity.pdbx_description
1 polymer ?
#
loop_
_entity_poly.entity_id
_entity_poly.type
_entity_poly.pdbx_seq_one_letter_code
_entity_poly.pdbx_strand_id
1 'polypeptide(L)'
;CSGEWLESFVYDFILQSDAFIEKVGATDIPDHEKGNYWFGGPLTGIWHAPSEGILPLIQNETGQLSTDEKDMAYQQKVGDRIKNFNFRKILRMTQFKKGRTVGQSPLISLLNVIAGQINLTGYIGNLYNGNIPKTVLNVGKKSEAEFERLITKLQQQMNRAQNPYGMVAVNVEKGFQVQQLMDSAESGKFIDTLRYYREEICTVFGMPPGKMGIAVSGKLGSTSDMDDVYYDIVERIHSKLERLIYNGIIKELGYKDWILKFNRIR
;
A
#
# COMPACT_ATOMS: atom_id res chain seq x y z
N CYS A 1 -7.14 -18.52 17.73
CA CYS A 1 -7.04 -17.24 17.01
C CYS A 1 -5.86 -16.39 17.50
N SER A 2 -4.64 -16.95 17.65
CA SER A 2 -3.53 -16.27 18.33
C SER A 2 -2.59 -15.44 17.43
N GLY A 3 -2.72 -15.53 16.10
CA GLY A 3 -1.85 -14.83 15.13
C GLY A 3 -2.36 -13.50 14.60
N GLU A 4 -3.69 -13.27 14.62
CA GLU A 4 -4.32 -12.13 13.91
C GLU A 4 -3.90 -10.77 14.47
N TRP A 5 -3.64 -10.66 15.78
CA TRP A 5 -3.28 -9.39 16.40
C TRP A 5 -1.90 -8.90 15.96
N LEU A 6 -0.93 -9.82 15.81
CA LEU A 6 0.45 -9.48 15.44
C LEU A 6 0.50 -9.09 13.96
N GLU A 7 -0.23 -9.81 13.11
CA GLU A 7 -0.37 -9.47 11.70
C GLU A 7 -0.97 -8.07 11.52
N SER A 8 -2.07 -7.78 12.21
CA SER A 8 -2.75 -6.47 12.16
C SER A 8 -1.83 -5.34 12.67
N PHE A 9 -1.08 -5.62 13.74
CA PHE A 9 -0.12 -4.67 14.28
C PHE A 9 1.06 -4.40 13.32
N VAL A 10 1.62 -5.44 12.70
CA VAL A 10 2.71 -5.31 11.73
C VAL A 10 2.22 -4.61 10.46
N TYR A 11 0.99 -4.90 10.02
CA TYR A 11 0.35 -4.24 8.88
C TYR A 11 0.25 -2.72 9.09
N ASP A 12 -0.31 -2.31 10.24
CA ASP A 12 -0.37 -0.90 10.63
C ASP A 12 1.03 -0.27 10.72
N PHE A 13 1.98 -0.98 11.32
CA PHE A 13 3.34 -0.50 11.46
C PHE A 13 4.03 -0.24 10.12
N ILE A 14 3.84 -1.14 9.16
CA ILE A 14 4.43 -1.02 7.82
C ILE A 14 3.73 0.07 7.01
N LEU A 15 2.39 0.11 7.02
CA LEU A 15 1.63 1.03 6.16
C LEU A 15 1.47 2.42 6.73
N GLN A 16 1.17 2.55 8.01
CA GLN A 16 0.92 3.84 8.67
C GLN A 16 2.17 4.39 9.36
N SER A 17 3.22 3.56 9.53
CA SER A 17 4.40 3.91 10.32
C SER A 17 4.10 4.16 11.81
N ASP A 18 2.89 3.90 12.25
CA ASP A 18 2.48 3.87 13.65
C ASP A 18 1.65 2.62 13.86
N ALA A 19 1.87 1.94 14.98
CA ALA A 19 1.08 0.80 15.41
C ALA A 19 0.92 0.84 16.93
N PHE A 20 -0.26 0.43 17.40
CA PHE A 20 -0.65 0.58 18.80
C PHE A 20 -1.14 -0.74 19.40
N ILE A 21 -0.78 -0.97 20.66
CA ILE A 21 -1.30 -2.05 21.48
C ILE A 21 -2.00 -1.43 22.68
N GLU A 22 -3.28 -1.74 22.87
CA GLU A 22 -3.99 -1.46 24.10
C GLU A 22 -3.65 -2.53 25.14
N LYS A 23 -3.19 -2.10 26.31
CA LYS A 23 -3.02 -2.97 27.48
C LYS A 23 -4.31 -3.05 28.26
N VAL A 24 -4.68 -4.23 28.76
CA VAL A 24 -5.83 -4.40 29.65
C VAL A 24 -5.34 -4.82 31.02
N GLY A 25 -5.68 -4.01 32.02
CA GLY A 25 -5.36 -4.27 33.41
C GLY A 25 -6.55 -4.84 34.17
N ALA A 26 -6.28 -5.56 35.26
CA ALA A 26 -7.32 -6.16 36.10
C ALA A 26 -8.21 -5.11 36.80
N THR A 27 -7.70 -3.89 36.98
CA THR A 27 -8.39 -2.79 37.67
C THR A 27 -8.35 -1.51 36.83
N ASP A 28 -8.49 -1.65 35.50
CA ASP A 28 -8.63 -0.50 34.61
C ASP A 28 -9.79 0.39 35.06
N ILE A 29 -9.62 1.70 34.93
CA ILE A 29 -10.61 2.69 35.35
C ILE A 29 -11.21 3.28 34.08
N PRO A 30 -12.45 2.94 33.70
CA PRO A 30 -13.16 3.61 32.62
C PRO A 30 -14.01 4.77 33.14
N ASP A 31 -13.98 5.91 32.45
CA ASP A 31 -14.98 6.98 32.54
C ASP A 31 -15.75 6.96 31.22
N HIS A 32 -16.90 6.29 31.20
CA HIS A 32 -17.70 6.12 29.98
C HIS A 32 -18.40 7.41 29.53
N GLU A 33 -18.63 8.37 30.44
CA GLU A 33 -19.27 9.64 30.11
C GLU A 33 -18.33 10.53 29.29
N LYS A 34 -17.04 10.58 29.69
CA LYS A 34 -16.01 11.34 28.99
C LYS A 34 -15.23 10.52 27.96
N GLY A 35 -15.46 9.21 27.94
CA GLY A 35 -14.76 8.26 27.08
C GLY A 35 -13.29 8.07 27.47
N ASN A 36 -12.89 8.29 28.72
CA ASN A 36 -11.50 8.20 29.16
C ASN A 36 -11.20 6.82 29.76
N TYR A 37 -10.01 6.29 29.48
CA TYR A 37 -9.59 4.96 29.92
C TYR A 37 -8.16 5.01 30.48
N TRP A 38 -8.02 4.58 31.73
CA TRP A 38 -6.73 4.47 32.41
C TRP A 38 -6.36 3.01 32.64
N PHE A 39 -5.08 2.69 32.43
CA PHE A 39 -4.53 1.39 32.79
C PHE A 39 -4.43 1.24 34.30
N GLY A 40 -4.90 0.12 34.86
CA GLY A 40 -4.88 -0.13 36.29
C GLY A 40 -4.67 -1.60 36.65
N GLY A 41 -3.84 -1.83 37.67
CA GLY A 41 -3.57 -3.16 38.22
C GLY A 41 -2.67 -4.03 37.33
N PRO A 42 -2.58 -5.34 37.63
CA PRO A 42 -1.79 -6.29 36.84
C PRO A 42 -2.32 -6.42 35.41
N LEU A 43 -1.40 -6.60 34.45
CA LEU A 43 -1.74 -6.84 33.04
C LEU A 43 -2.46 -8.19 32.89
N THR A 44 -3.67 -8.17 32.33
CA THR A 44 -4.49 -9.35 32.05
C THR A 44 -4.59 -9.67 30.57
N GLY A 45 -4.39 -8.68 29.70
CA GLY A 45 -4.48 -8.88 28.26
C GLY A 45 -3.88 -7.75 27.45
N ILE A 46 -3.75 -7.99 26.15
CA ILE A 46 -3.32 -7.00 25.16
C ILE A 46 -4.20 -7.12 23.93
N TRP A 47 -4.43 -6.00 23.24
CA TRP A 47 -5.18 -5.95 21.99
C TRP A 47 -4.47 -5.06 21.00
N HIS A 48 -4.53 -5.42 19.72
CA HIS A 48 -4.18 -4.48 18.65
C HIS A 48 -5.22 -3.36 18.65
N ALA A 49 -4.75 -2.12 18.72
CA ALA A 49 -5.58 -0.94 18.58
C ALA A 49 -5.35 -0.38 17.17
N PRO A 50 -6.36 -0.42 16.29
CA PRO A 50 -6.22 0.05 14.92
C PRO A 50 -5.69 1.48 14.88
N SER A 51 -4.63 1.67 14.10
CA SER A 51 -3.95 2.96 13.98
C SER A 51 -4.80 3.97 13.23
N GLU A 52 -5.71 3.47 12.38
CA GLU A 52 -6.76 4.26 11.77
C GLU A 52 -7.64 4.89 12.87
N GLY A 53 -7.54 6.20 13.00
CA GLY A 53 -8.32 6.98 13.96
C GLY A 53 -7.67 7.19 15.33
N ILE A 54 -6.45 6.68 15.58
CA ILE A 54 -5.67 7.04 16.78
C ILE A 54 -4.82 8.27 16.52
N LEU A 55 -5.01 9.30 17.34
CA LEU A 55 -4.25 10.54 17.34
C LEU A 55 -3.52 10.72 18.68
N PRO A 56 -2.19 10.96 18.65
CA PRO A 56 -1.45 11.42 19.82
C PRO A 56 -1.95 12.81 20.24
N LEU A 57 -2.35 12.96 21.51
CA LEU A 57 -2.78 14.24 22.09
C LEU A 57 -1.54 15.00 22.57
N ILE A 58 -1.20 16.07 21.85
CA ILE A 58 -0.08 16.94 22.18
C ILE A 58 -0.58 18.02 23.13
N GLN A 59 -0.17 17.94 24.40
CA GLN A 59 -0.64 18.87 25.44
C GLN A 59 0.36 19.98 25.78
N ASN A 60 1.61 19.90 25.30
CA ASN A 60 2.65 20.86 25.64
C ASN A 60 3.24 21.56 24.41
N GLU A 61 3.78 22.78 24.64
CA GLU A 61 4.45 23.61 23.63
C GLU A 61 5.68 22.91 23.03
N THR A 62 6.25 21.92 23.73
CA THR A 62 7.41 21.15 23.28
C THR A 62 7.08 20.07 22.23
N GLY A 63 5.80 19.85 21.94
CA GLY A 63 5.37 18.84 20.98
C GLY A 63 5.63 17.40 21.45
N GLN A 64 5.53 17.13 22.76
CA GLN A 64 5.67 15.81 23.35
C GLN A 64 4.34 15.29 23.89
N LEU A 65 4.21 13.97 23.95
CA LEU A 65 3.08 13.31 24.61
C LEU A 65 3.19 13.51 26.12
N SER A 66 2.05 13.70 26.79
CA SER A 66 2.06 13.71 28.26
C SER A 66 2.46 12.32 28.78
N THR A 67 3.32 12.32 29.80
CA THR A 67 3.71 11.14 30.58
C THR A 67 3.13 11.18 31.98
N ASP A 68 2.22 12.12 32.28
CA ASP A 68 1.46 12.11 33.52
C ASP A 68 0.38 11.02 33.42
N GLU A 69 0.22 10.23 34.49
CA GLU A 69 -0.79 9.17 34.54
C GLU A 69 -2.21 9.72 34.51
N LYS A 70 -2.39 10.98 34.95
CA LYS A 70 -3.69 11.67 34.99
C LYS A 70 -4.11 12.20 33.62
N ASP A 71 -3.16 12.46 32.73
CA ASP A 71 -3.41 13.05 31.43
C ASP A 71 -3.74 12.02 30.36
N MET A 72 -4.60 12.41 29.41
CA MET A 72 -4.84 11.64 28.19
C MET A 72 -3.73 11.90 27.17
N ALA A 73 -3.15 10.83 26.65
CA ALA A 73 -2.06 10.89 25.68
C ALA A 73 -2.49 10.48 24.27
N TYR A 74 -3.57 9.71 24.13
CA TYR A 74 -4.07 9.24 22.85
C TYR A 74 -5.58 9.38 22.78
N GLN A 75 -6.09 9.63 21.58
CA GLN A 75 -7.51 9.66 21.28
C GLN A 75 -7.77 8.75 20.10
N GLN A 76 -8.74 7.85 20.22
CA GLN A 76 -9.21 6.99 19.14
C GLN A 76 -10.66 7.30 18.81
N LYS A 77 -10.94 7.51 17.52
CA LYS A 77 -12.32 7.56 17.01
C LYS A 77 -12.72 6.19 16.47
N VAL A 78 -13.74 5.57 17.08
CA VAL A 78 -14.32 4.30 16.64
C VAL A 78 -15.78 4.52 16.30
N GLY A 79 -16.08 4.66 15.00
CA GLY A 79 -17.39 5.13 14.54
C GLY A 79 -17.70 6.52 15.10
N ASP A 80 -18.83 6.64 15.81
CA ASP A 80 -19.25 7.90 16.44
C ASP A 80 -18.74 8.06 17.88
N ARG A 81 -17.99 7.08 18.40
CA ARG A 81 -17.48 7.12 19.78
C ARG A 81 -16.03 7.56 19.80
N ILE A 82 -15.69 8.38 20.80
CA ILE A 82 -14.32 8.79 21.10
C ILE A 82 -13.87 8.05 22.35
N LYS A 83 -12.70 7.41 22.27
CA LYS A 83 -12.00 6.83 23.41
C LYS A 83 -10.69 7.58 23.61
N ASN A 84 -10.44 8.11 24.80
CA ASN A 84 -9.18 8.70 25.18
C ASN A 84 -8.43 7.74 26.10
N PHE A 85 -7.14 7.62 25.91
CA PHE A 85 -6.27 6.72 26.65
C PHE A 85 -5.13 7.49 27.28
N ASN A 86 -4.80 7.17 28.53
CA ASN A 86 -3.57 7.67 29.13
C ASN A 86 -2.33 6.98 28.51
N PHE A 87 -1.14 7.54 28.74
CA PHE A 87 0.09 7.02 28.12
C PHE A 87 0.42 5.58 28.54
N ARG A 88 -0.02 5.15 29.73
CA ARG A 88 0.20 3.78 30.23
C ARG A 88 -0.71 2.76 29.58
N LYS A 89 -1.87 3.16 29.07
CA LYS A 89 -2.87 2.26 28.47
C LYS A 89 -2.52 1.83 27.05
N ILE A 90 -1.72 2.62 26.33
CA ILE A 90 -1.33 2.35 24.94
C ILE A 90 0.19 2.21 24.83
N LEU A 91 0.64 1.08 24.29
CA LEU A 91 2.01 0.93 23.78
C LEU A 91 2.01 1.33 22.31
N ARG A 92 3.02 2.11 21.91
CA ARG A 92 3.17 2.57 20.54
C ARG A 92 4.51 2.16 19.96
N MET A 93 4.47 1.62 18.74
CA MET A 93 5.64 1.44 17.90
C MET A 93 5.53 2.35 16.69
N THR A 94 6.64 3.00 16.33
CA THR A 94 6.64 3.99 15.25
C THR A 94 7.87 3.84 14.36
N GLN A 95 7.67 4.05 13.06
CA GLN A 95 8.67 4.08 12.01
C GLN A 95 8.66 5.48 11.37
N PHE A 96 9.76 5.84 10.69
CA PHE A 96 9.90 7.08 9.90
C PHE A 96 9.15 8.29 10.49
N LYS A 97 9.70 8.94 11.52
CA LYS A 97 8.98 10.01 12.22
C LYS A 97 8.97 11.31 11.40
N LYS A 98 7.80 11.95 11.31
CA LYS A 98 7.67 13.36 10.91
C LYS A 98 7.44 14.21 12.15
N GLY A 99 8.47 14.94 12.57
CA GLY A 99 8.47 15.62 13.86
C GLY A 99 8.67 14.64 15.02
N ARG A 100 8.09 14.94 16.19
CA ARG A 100 8.30 14.16 17.43
C ARG A 100 7.19 13.15 17.72
N THR A 101 6.02 13.34 17.12
CA THR A 101 4.76 12.75 17.63
C THR A 101 4.01 11.87 16.65
N VAL A 102 4.28 11.88 15.35
CA VAL A 102 3.53 11.07 14.37
C VAL A 102 4.49 10.35 13.42
N GLY A 103 4.21 9.08 13.14
CA GLY A 103 4.85 8.30 12.09
C GLY A 103 4.44 8.84 10.72
N GLN A 104 5.37 8.79 9.78
CA GLN A 104 5.12 9.18 8.40
C GLN A 104 4.91 7.93 7.58
N SER A 105 3.65 7.67 7.20
CA SER A 105 3.31 6.58 6.31
C SER A 105 4.19 6.63 5.03
N PRO A 106 4.85 5.51 4.66
CA PRO A 106 5.57 5.42 3.39
C PRO A 106 4.66 5.62 2.17
N LEU A 107 3.35 5.39 2.33
CA LEU A 107 2.37 5.61 1.27
C LEU A 107 2.34 7.06 0.80
N ILE A 108 2.61 8.03 1.68
CA ILE A 108 2.64 9.46 1.33
C ILE A 108 3.68 9.72 0.23
N SER A 109 4.86 9.09 0.32
CA SER A 109 5.90 9.21 -0.70
C SER A 109 5.56 8.45 -1.99
N LEU A 110 4.72 7.42 -1.90
CA LEU A 110 4.33 6.56 -3.02
C LEU A 110 3.03 6.97 -3.72
N LEU A 111 2.30 7.98 -3.25
CA LEU A 111 0.96 8.33 -3.78
C LEU A 111 0.95 8.45 -5.31
N ASN A 112 1.91 9.19 -5.87
CA ASN A 112 1.99 9.40 -7.32
C ASN A 112 2.38 8.12 -8.08
N VAL A 113 3.26 7.30 -7.49
CA VAL A 113 3.72 6.03 -8.06
C VAL A 113 2.57 5.02 -8.13
N ILE A 114 1.82 4.89 -7.03
CA ILE A 114 0.65 4.01 -6.95
C ILE A 114 -0.44 4.48 -7.91
N ALA A 115 -0.77 5.78 -7.92
CA ALA A 115 -1.74 6.34 -8.85
C ALA A 115 -1.32 6.12 -10.32
N GLY A 116 -0.04 6.35 -10.64
CA GLY A 116 0.52 6.08 -11.96
C GLY A 116 0.40 4.61 -12.36
N GLN A 117 0.69 3.68 -11.43
CA GLN A 117 0.57 2.25 -11.67
C GLN A 117 -0.88 1.83 -11.95
N ILE A 118 -1.84 2.29 -11.15
CA ILE A 118 -3.27 1.96 -11.32
C ILE A 118 -3.77 2.51 -12.64
N ASN A 119 -3.50 3.78 -12.93
CA ASN A 119 -3.95 4.45 -14.16
C ASN A 119 -3.36 3.79 -15.41
N LEU A 120 -2.06 3.49 -15.39
CA LEU A 120 -1.41 2.86 -16.52
C LEU A 120 -1.88 1.42 -16.73
N THR A 121 -2.15 0.68 -15.64
CA THR A 121 -2.74 -0.66 -15.73
C THR A 121 -4.13 -0.60 -16.37
N GLY A 122 -4.97 0.36 -15.96
CA GLY A 122 -6.28 0.59 -16.55
C GLY A 122 -6.20 0.99 -18.03
N TYR A 123 -5.28 1.89 -18.38
CA TYR A 123 -5.03 2.31 -19.76
C TYR A 123 -4.61 1.13 -20.64
N ILE A 124 -3.65 0.32 -20.19
CA ILE A 124 -3.20 -0.88 -20.91
C ILE A 124 -4.33 -1.91 -21.04
N GLY A 125 -5.14 -2.11 -19.99
CA GLY A 125 -6.32 -2.97 -20.06
C GLY A 125 -7.28 -2.52 -21.18
N ASN A 126 -7.56 -1.22 -21.26
CA ASN A 126 -8.39 -0.64 -22.32
C ASN A 126 -7.76 -0.77 -23.72
N LEU A 127 -6.43 -0.66 -23.80
CA LEU A 127 -5.67 -0.83 -25.03
C LEU A 127 -5.82 -2.25 -25.62
N TYR A 128 -5.70 -3.28 -24.77
CA TYR A 128 -5.78 -4.68 -25.20
C TYR A 128 -7.22 -5.18 -25.40
N ASN A 129 -8.19 -4.63 -24.66
CA ASN A 129 -9.61 -4.94 -24.84
C ASN A 129 -10.23 -4.28 -26.09
N GLY A 130 -9.49 -3.43 -26.81
CA GLY A 130 -9.96 -2.79 -28.04
C GLY A 130 -10.91 -1.62 -27.81
N ASN A 131 -11.05 -1.15 -26.57
CA ASN A 131 -11.89 0.00 -26.22
C ASN A 131 -11.31 1.33 -26.72
N ILE A 132 -10.02 1.34 -27.09
CA ILE A 132 -9.35 2.50 -27.68
C ILE A 132 -9.22 2.26 -29.20
N PRO A 133 -9.83 3.10 -30.06
CA PRO A 133 -9.70 2.98 -31.51
C PRO A 133 -8.24 3.12 -31.93
N LYS A 134 -7.69 2.12 -32.62
CA LYS A 134 -6.30 2.12 -33.08
C LYS A 134 -6.08 3.00 -34.32
N THR A 135 -7.12 3.14 -35.12
CA THR A 135 -7.12 3.90 -36.37
C THR A 135 -8.48 4.55 -36.55
N VAL A 136 -8.50 5.83 -36.92
CA VAL A 136 -9.70 6.51 -37.38
C VAL A 136 -9.60 6.71 -38.89
N LEU A 137 -10.66 6.31 -39.58
CA LEU A 137 -10.84 6.57 -41.00
C LEU A 137 -11.84 7.72 -41.14
N ASN A 138 -11.35 8.89 -41.56
CA ASN A 138 -12.22 9.99 -41.94
C ASN A 138 -12.61 9.81 -43.41
N VAL A 139 -13.92 9.66 -43.66
CA VAL A 139 -14.48 9.27 -44.97
C VAL A 139 -15.17 10.42 -45.70
N GLY A 140 -15.18 11.63 -45.12
CA GLY A 140 -15.92 12.78 -45.66
C GLY A 140 -17.45 12.58 -45.64
N LYS A 141 -18.20 13.48 -46.30
CA LYS A 141 -19.65 13.30 -46.48
C LYS A 141 -19.90 12.24 -47.56
N LYS A 142 -20.52 11.13 -47.19
CA LYS A 142 -20.97 10.07 -48.11
C LYS A 142 -22.44 9.77 -47.92
N SER A 143 -23.08 9.26 -48.97
CA SER A 143 -24.43 8.68 -48.85
C SER A 143 -24.38 7.37 -48.05
N GLU A 144 -25.50 7.02 -47.43
CA GLU A 144 -25.63 5.80 -46.60
C GLU A 144 -25.26 4.53 -47.38
N ALA A 145 -25.68 4.44 -48.65
CA ALA A 145 -25.36 3.32 -49.54
C ALA A 145 -23.85 3.21 -49.87
N GLU A 146 -23.14 4.33 -49.95
CA GLU A 146 -21.68 4.33 -50.16
C GLU A 146 -20.92 3.96 -48.88
N PHE A 147 -21.45 4.39 -47.72
CA PHE A 147 -20.89 4.06 -46.42
C PHE A 147 -21.00 2.56 -46.10
N GLU A 148 -22.15 1.94 -46.38
CA GLU A 148 -22.36 0.49 -46.20
C GLU A 148 -21.43 -0.35 -47.10
N ARG A 149 -21.25 0.08 -48.36
CA ARG A 149 -20.28 -0.56 -49.28
C ARG A 149 -18.85 -0.45 -48.76
N LEU A 150 -18.50 0.70 -48.18
CA LEU A 150 -17.18 0.92 -47.59
C LEU A 150 -16.97 0.03 -46.36
N ILE A 151 -17.93 -0.02 -45.43
CA ILE A 151 -17.88 -0.91 -44.26
C ILE A 151 -17.72 -2.37 -44.69
N THR A 152 -18.53 -2.82 -45.66
CA THR A 152 -18.46 -4.20 -46.16
C THR A 152 -17.07 -4.52 -46.72
N LYS A 153 -16.48 -3.60 -47.47
CA LYS A 153 -15.12 -3.75 -48.03
C LYS A 153 -14.05 -3.76 -46.93
N LEU A 154 -14.17 -2.89 -45.93
CA LEU A 154 -13.26 -2.87 -44.77
C LEU A 154 -13.35 -4.17 -43.97
N GLN A 155 -14.56 -4.67 -43.69
CA GLN A 155 -14.79 -5.93 -42.99
C GLN A 155 -14.20 -7.13 -43.75
N GLN A 156 -14.37 -7.18 -45.08
CA GLN A 156 -13.77 -8.22 -45.92
C GLN A 156 -12.23 -8.17 -45.89
N GLN A 157 -11.63 -6.98 -45.91
CA GLN A 157 -10.17 -6.81 -45.86
C GLN A 157 -9.56 -7.00 -44.47
N MET A 158 -10.35 -6.82 -43.40
CA MET A 158 -9.94 -7.01 -42.01
C MET A 158 -10.14 -8.43 -41.50
N ASN A 159 -10.82 -9.30 -42.25
CA ASN A 159 -10.92 -10.71 -41.91
C ASN A 159 -9.51 -11.35 -41.92
N ARG A 160 -9.03 -11.67 -40.71
CA ARG A 160 -7.65 -12.12 -40.41
C ARG A 160 -7.17 -13.32 -41.24
N ALA A 161 -8.09 -14.10 -41.82
CA ALA A 161 -7.76 -15.24 -42.67
C ALA A 161 -7.19 -14.86 -44.06
N GLN A 162 -7.46 -13.65 -44.57
CA GLN A 162 -6.99 -13.20 -45.88
C GLN A 162 -5.95 -12.08 -45.82
N ASN A 163 -5.76 -11.45 -44.65
CA ASN A 163 -4.84 -10.33 -44.47
C ASN A 163 -4.07 -10.43 -43.14
N PRO A 164 -2.99 -11.24 -43.09
CA PRO A 164 -2.24 -11.50 -41.86
C PRO A 164 -1.52 -10.27 -41.30
N TYR A 165 -1.35 -9.21 -42.09
CA TYR A 165 -0.72 -7.95 -41.69
C TYR A 165 -1.71 -6.85 -41.30
N GLY A 166 -3.02 -7.09 -41.42
CA GLY A 166 -4.06 -6.11 -41.07
C GLY A 166 -3.99 -4.81 -41.89
N MET A 167 -3.29 -4.81 -43.03
CA MET A 167 -3.10 -3.62 -43.86
C MET A 167 -4.32 -3.42 -44.77
N VAL A 168 -5.10 -2.39 -44.49
CA VAL A 168 -6.26 -2.03 -45.31
C VAL A 168 -5.82 -1.05 -46.40
N ALA A 169 -5.88 -1.47 -47.66
CA ALA A 169 -5.66 -0.57 -48.79
C ALA A 169 -6.98 0.11 -49.17
N VAL A 170 -7.16 1.35 -48.70
CA VAL A 170 -8.25 2.23 -49.16
C VAL A 170 -7.69 3.11 -50.28
N ASN A 171 -8.29 3.04 -51.46
CA ASN A 171 -7.93 3.93 -52.56
C ASN A 171 -8.40 5.35 -52.19
N VAL A 172 -7.45 6.24 -51.94
CA VAL A 172 -7.71 7.58 -51.38
C VAL A 172 -8.25 8.47 -52.49
N GLU A 173 -9.55 8.43 -52.76
CA GLU A 173 -10.20 9.56 -53.45
C GLU A 173 -10.11 10.83 -52.60
N LYS A 174 -10.17 12.01 -53.22
CA LYS A 174 -10.13 13.31 -52.53
C LYS A 174 -11.12 13.32 -51.35
N GLY A 175 -10.61 13.32 -50.11
CA GLY A 175 -11.41 13.40 -48.88
C GLY A 175 -11.19 12.27 -47.87
N PHE A 176 -10.48 11.20 -48.23
CA PHE A 176 -10.11 10.15 -47.28
C PHE A 176 -8.84 10.53 -46.51
N GLN A 177 -8.89 10.49 -45.18
CA GLN A 177 -7.71 10.60 -44.33
C GLN A 177 -7.70 9.43 -43.34
N VAL A 178 -6.64 8.62 -43.40
CA VAL A 178 -6.34 7.61 -42.39
C VAL A 178 -5.46 8.28 -41.34
N GLN A 179 -5.96 8.35 -40.11
CA GLN A 179 -5.15 8.78 -38.97
C GLN A 179 -4.95 7.57 -38.07
N GLN A 180 -3.72 7.06 -38.03
CA GLN A 180 -3.32 6.09 -37.03
C GLN A 180 -3.24 6.82 -35.69
N LEU A 181 -4.02 6.36 -34.71
CA LEU A 181 -4.11 7.03 -33.42
C LEU A 181 -3.06 6.53 -32.42
N MET A 182 -2.49 5.35 -32.63
CA MET A 182 -1.47 4.79 -31.73
C MET A 182 -0.42 3.97 -32.48
N ASP A 183 0.83 4.12 -32.05
CA ASP A 183 1.96 3.32 -32.54
C ASP A 183 2.27 2.15 -31.58
N SER A 184 2.59 0.99 -32.14
CA SER A 184 2.92 -0.23 -31.39
C SER A 184 4.16 -0.08 -30.50
N ALA A 185 5.10 0.80 -30.87
CA ALA A 185 6.31 1.08 -30.11
C ALA A 185 6.04 1.76 -28.74
N GLU A 186 4.91 2.46 -28.58
CA GLU A 186 4.54 3.07 -27.30
C GLU A 186 4.08 2.02 -26.28
N SER A 187 3.55 0.88 -26.74
CA SER A 187 3.09 -0.20 -25.85
C SER A 187 4.22 -0.80 -25.01
N GLY A 188 5.43 -0.93 -25.59
CA GLY A 188 6.61 -1.42 -24.86
C GLY A 188 7.06 -0.46 -23.75
N LYS A 189 7.02 0.85 -24.01
CA LYS A 189 7.36 1.89 -23.02
C LYS A 189 6.41 1.88 -21.82
N PHE A 190 5.13 1.60 -22.04
CA PHE A 190 4.14 1.48 -20.96
C PHE A 190 4.39 0.25 -20.08
N ILE A 191 4.78 -0.88 -20.66
CA ILE A 191 5.11 -2.10 -19.90
C ILE A 191 6.36 -1.88 -19.04
N ASP A 192 7.40 -1.23 -19.57
CA ASP A 192 8.59 -0.89 -18.79
C ASP A 192 8.27 0.10 -17.66
N THR A 193 7.43 1.10 -17.92
CA THR A 193 6.99 2.07 -16.91
C THR A 193 6.22 1.39 -15.77
N LEU A 194 5.35 0.41 -16.09
CA LEU A 194 4.68 -0.41 -15.07
C LEU A 194 5.67 -1.19 -14.20
N ARG A 195 6.73 -1.73 -14.81
CA ARG A 195 7.79 -2.41 -14.05
C ARG A 195 8.45 -1.44 -13.08
N TYR A 196 8.84 -0.25 -13.53
CA TYR A 196 9.49 0.75 -12.69
C TYR A 196 8.63 1.16 -11.49
N TYR A 197 7.32 1.41 -11.69
CA TYR A 197 6.44 1.72 -10.57
C TYR A 197 6.37 0.61 -9.53
N ARG A 198 6.33 -0.67 -9.96
CA ARG A 198 6.32 -1.81 -9.05
C ARG A 198 7.64 -1.95 -8.29
N GLU A 199 8.78 -1.77 -8.97
CA GLU A 199 10.10 -1.78 -8.35
C GLU A 199 10.26 -0.66 -7.31
N GLU A 200 9.74 0.54 -7.58
CA GLU A 200 9.78 1.67 -6.66
C GLU A 200 8.94 1.42 -5.40
N ILE A 201 7.72 0.88 -5.55
CA ILE A 201 6.88 0.45 -4.43
C ILE A 201 7.63 -0.58 -3.56
N CYS A 202 8.18 -1.62 -4.19
CA CYS A 202 8.97 -2.64 -3.51
C CYS A 202 10.16 -2.04 -2.75
N THR A 203 10.88 -1.10 -3.36
CA THR A 203 12.05 -0.44 -2.76
C THR A 203 11.69 0.31 -1.48
N VAL A 204 10.58 1.05 -1.47
CA VAL A 204 10.15 1.82 -0.27
C VAL A 204 9.80 0.90 0.90
N PHE A 205 9.20 -0.26 0.64
CA PHE A 205 8.93 -1.28 1.66
C PHE A 205 10.15 -2.17 1.96
N GLY A 206 11.25 -1.99 1.23
CA GLY A 206 12.44 -2.83 1.28
C GLY A 206 12.24 -4.23 0.67
N MET A 207 11.07 -4.52 0.10
CA MET A 207 10.78 -5.82 -0.47
C MET A 207 11.61 -6.05 -1.74
N PRO A 208 12.35 -7.15 -1.88
CA PRO A 208 12.99 -7.51 -3.15
C PRO A 208 11.93 -7.74 -4.25
N PRO A 209 11.98 -7.08 -5.41
CA PRO A 209 10.94 -7.23 -6.44
C PRO A 209 10.78 -8.68 -6.94
N GLY A 210 11.88 -9.45 -6.99
CA GLY A 210 11.85 -10.85 -7.40
C GLY A 210 11.05 -11.76 -6.44
N LYS A 211 11.01 -11.44 -5.13
CA LYS A 211 10.14 -12.13 -4.15
C LYS A 211 8.66 -11.93 -4.44
N MET A 212 8.31 -10.83 -5.11
CA MET A 212 6.94 -10.51 -5.55
C MET A 212 6.63 -11.00 -6.97
N GLY A 213 7.54 -11.77 -7.60
CA GLY A 213 7.38 -12.24 -8.98
C GLY A 213 7.54 -11.14 -10.03
N ILE A 214 8.12 -9.98 -9.66
CA ILE A 214 8.42 -8.91 -10.61
C ILE A 214 9.75 -9.24 -11.28
N ALA A 215 9.76 -9.28 -12.61
CA ALA A 215 10.98 -9.50 -13.38
C ALA A 215 12.01 -8.39 -13.06
N VAL A 216 13.20 -8.78 -12.59
CA VAL A 216 14.24 -7.83 -12.15
C VAL A 216 15.30 -7.70 -13.25
N SER A 217 15.67 -6.47 -13.61
CA SER A 217 16.87 -6.23 -14.42
C SER A 217 18.11 -6.17 -13.51
N GLY A 218 18.93 -7.22 -13.52
CA GLY A 218 20.36 -7.17 -13.18
C GLY A 218 20.82 -6.74 -11.77
N LYS A 219 19.97 -6.65 -10.73
CA LYS A 219 20.37 -6.11 -9.41
C LYS A 219 20.50 -7.10 -8.24
N LEU A 220 19.92 -8.30 -8.32
CA LEU A 220 20.06 -9.36 -7.31
C LEU A 220 20.31 -10.67 -8.06
N GLY A 221 21.54 -11.18 -7.96
CA GLY A 221 22.08 -12.22 -8.84
C GLY A 221 21.57 -13.63 -8.54
N SER A 222 21.01 -13.86 -7.36
CA SER A 222 20.48 -15.17 -6.95
C SER A 222 19.25 -15.05 -6.04
N THR A 223 18.43 -16.11 -5.98
CA THR A 223 17.31 -16.21 -5.03
C THR A 223 17.79 -16.06 -3.58
N SER A 224 18.96 -16.61 -3.25
CA SER A 224 19.59 -16.50 -1.92
C SER A 224 19.78 -15.05 -1.49
N ASP A 225 20.31 -14.20 -2.37
CA ASP A 225 20.55 -12.79 -2.06
C ASP A 225 19.24 -12.03 -1.79
N MET A 226 18.16 -12.41 -2.50
CA MET A 226 16.84 -11.83 -2.28
C MET A 226 16.25 -12.27 -0.94
N ASP A 227 16.43 -13.53 -0.56
CA ASP A 227 16.01 -14.07 0.74
C ASP A 227 16.71 -13.32 1.88
N ASP A 228 18.01 -13.07 1.75
CA ASP A 228 18.77 -12.35 2.76
C ASP A 228 18.29 -10.91 2.97
N VAL A 229 18.07 -10.16 1.88
CA VAL A 229 17.53 -8.80 1.98
C VAL A 229 16.14 -8.80 2.61
N TYR A 230 15.29 -9.78 2.26
CA TYR A 230 13.97 -9.93 2.87
C TYR A 230 14.08 -10.19 4.38
N TYR A 231 14.92 -11.14 4.80
CA TYR A 231 15.07 -11.49 6.20
C TYR A 231 15.68 -10.38 7.04
N ASP A 232 16.59 -9.57 6.51
CA ASP A 232 17.13 -8.40 7.21
C ASP A 232 16.04 -7.40 7.62
N ILE A 233 15.00 -7.25 6.79
CA ILE A 233 13.85 -6.38 7.08
C ILE A 233 12.97 -7.00 8.15
N VAL A 234 12.66 -8.30 8.01
CA VAL A 234 11.85 -9.03 8.98
C VAL A 234 12.51 -9.03 10.36
N GLU A 235 13.81 -9.33 10.43
CA GLU A 235 14.59 -9.34 11.68
C GLU A 235 14.64 -7.95 12.34
N ARG A 236 14.69 -6.88 11.54
CA ARG A 236 14.59 -5.50 12.05
C ARG A 236 13.23 -5.22 12.69
N ILE A 237 12.14 -5.70 12.10
CA ILE A 237 10.79 -5.57 12.67
C ILE A 237 10.67 -6.41 13.94
N HIS A 238 11.11 -7.66 13.91
CA HIS A 238 11.17 -8.56 15.07
C HIS A 238 11.92 -7.91 16.23
N SER A 239 13.12 -7.38 15.99
CA SER A 239 13.93 -6.72 17.02
C SER A 239 13.22 -5.53 17.69
N LYS A 240 12.42 -4.77 16.92
CA LYS A 240 11.62 -3.66 17.48
C LYS A 240 10.45 -4.18 18.32
N LEU A 241 9.75 -5.20 17.83
CA LEU A 241 8.65 -5.87 18.53
C LEU A 241 9.13 -6.49 19.85
N GLU A 242 10.25 -7.21 19.83
CA GLU A 242 10.87 -7.80 21.04
C GLU A 242 11.12 -6.74 22.10
N ARG A 243 11.70 -5.60 21.71
CA ARG A 243 11.95 -4.48 22.63
C ARG A 243 10.67 -3.85 23.15
N LEU A 244 9.66 -3.69 22.31
CA LEU A 244 8.35 -3.14 22.70
C LEU A 244 7.67 -4.06 23.72
N ILE A 245 7.58 -5.35 23.40
CA ILE A 245 6.91 -6.36 24.24
C ILE A 245 7.70 -6.53 25.54
N TYR A 246 9.02 -6.61 25.50
CA TYR A 246 9.81 -6.74 26.73
C TYR A 246 9.60 -5.54 27.67
N ASN A 247 9.72 -4.31 27.16
CA ASN A 247 9.62 -3.12 27.99
C ASN A 247 8.19 -2.77 28.40
N GLY A 248 7.20 -3.06 27.57
CA GLY A 248 5.81 -2.67 27.79
C GLY A 248 4.90 -3.75 28.36
N ILE A 249 5.29 -5.03 28.27
CA ILE A 249 4.45 -6.20 28.65
C ILE A 249 5.20 -7.08 29.65
N ILE A 250 6.37 -7.64 29.29
CA ILE A 250 7.07 -8.63 30.14
C ILE A 250 7.49 -8.04 31.48
N LYS A 251 8.01 -6.80 31.50
CA LYS A 251 8.34 -6.08 32.74
C LYS A 251 7.12 -5.82 33.62
N GLU A 252 5.97 -5.51 33.02
CA GLU A 252 4.70 -5.27 33.75
C GLU A 252 4.15 -6.57 34.36
N LEU A 253 4.47 -7.73 33.79
CA LEU A 253 4.16 -9.04 34.37
C LEU A 253 5.13 -9.44 35.50
N GLY A 254 6.14 -8.63 35.81
CA GLY A 254 7.09 -8.86 36.91
C GLY A 254 8.32 -9.70 36.54
N TYR A 255 8.46 -10.13 35.28
CA TYR A 255 9.62 -10.88 34.82
C TYR A 255 10.76 -9.93 34.42
N LYS A 256 11.88 -9.96 35.16
CA LYS A 256 13.02 -9.05 34.95
C LYS A 256 14.11 -9.63 34.03
N ASP A 257 14.32 -10.94 34.08
CA ASP A 257 15.45 -11.61 33.40
C ASP A 257 15.04 -12.42 32.16
N TRP A 258 13.81 -12.23 31.69
CA TRP A 258 13.27 -12.97 30.55
C TRP A 258 13.38 -12.14 29.28
N ILE A 259 13.94 -12.71 28.22
CA ILE A 259 14.02 -12.05 26.92
C ILE A 259 13.06 -12.77 25.97
N LEU A 260 12.11 -12.03 25.41
CA LEU A 260 11.33 -12.52 24.28
C LEU A 260 12.19 -12.43 23.02
N LYS A 261 12.33 -13.55 22.33
CA LYS A 261 12.96 -13.60 21.00
C LYS A 261 12.04 -14.32 20.03
N PHE A 262 11.89 -13.76 18.84
CA PHE A 262 11.36 -14.52 17.73
C PHE A 262 12.37 -15.62 17.38
N ASN A 263 11.86 -16.78 16.97
CA ASN A 263 12.72 -17.81 16.40
C ASN A 263 13.40 -17.20 15.17
N ARG A 264 14.73 -17.34 15.10
CA ARG A 264 15.46 -16.93 13.90
C ARG A 264 14.94 -17.75 12.73
N ILE A 265 14.63 -17.05 11.64
CA ILE A 265 14.14 -17.68 10.41
C ILE A 265 15.32 -18.12 9.53
N ARG A 266 16.54 -17.65 9.86
CA ARG A 266 17.83 -18.13 9.36
C ARG A 266 18.42 -19.22 10.26
#